data_AF-A0A9X6AIJ2-F1
#
_entry.id   AF-A0A9X6AIJ2-F1
#
_cell.length_a   1.000
_cell.length_b   1.000
_cell.length_c   1.000
_cell.angle_alpha   90.00
_cell.angle_beta   90.00
_cell.angle_gamma   90.00
#
_symmetry.space_group_name_H-M   'P 1'
#
loop_
_entity.id
_entity.type
_entity.pdbx_description
1 polymer ?
#
loop_
_entity_poly.entity_id
_entity_poly.type
_entity_poly.pdbx_seq_one_letter_code
_entity_poly.pdbx_strand_id
1 'polypeptide(L)' 'MSPKALAVLQDLPEHAREMLRDVMDIAGRDPWSFPPFDSRDIEGEDVRGAAVGQLTAVYWINRPAGRLYVIDIVWLG' A
#
# COMPACT_ATOMS: atom_id res chain seq x y z
N MET A 1 6.60 -6.49 -3.92
CA MET A 1 6.72 -5.03 -4.01
C MET A 1 7.38 -4.67 -5.32
N SER A 2 7.08 -3.49 -5.86
CA SER A 2 7.82 -2.92 -6.98
C SER A 2 9.25 -2.53 -6.58
N PRO A 3 10.19 -2.41 -7.53
CA PRO A 3 11.53 -1.89 -7.25
C PRO A 3 11.51 -0.49 -6.63
N LYS A 4 10.58 0.37 -7.07
CA LYS A 4 10.39 1.72 -6.52
C LYS A 4 9.96 1.67 -5.05
N ALA A 5 8.93 0.89 -4.74
CA ALA A 5 8.46 0.73 -3.36
C ALA A 5 9.55 0.16 -2.46
N LEU A 6 10.35 -0.79 -2.96
CA LEU A 6 11.47 -1.35 -2.20
C LEU A 6 12.54 -0.30 -1.89
N ALA A 7 12.88 0.57 -2.85
CA ALA A 7 13.84 1.66 -2.63
C ALA A 7 13.32 2.64 -1.56
N VAL A 8 12.06 3.06 -1.64
CA VAL A 8 11.46 3.94 -0.63
C VAL A 8 11.48 3.30 0.75
N LEU A 9 11.12 2.01 0.86
CA LEU A 9 11.15 1.26 2.13
C LEU A 9 12.54 1.27 2.80
N GLN A 10 13.61 1.22 2.00
CA GLN A 10 14.98 1.25 2.52
C GLN A 10 15.33 2.60 3.14
N ASP A 11 14.80 3.68 2.57
CA ASP A 11 15.08 5.06 2.99
C ASP A 11 14.12 5.57 4.09
N LEU A 12 13.05 4.82 4.41
CA LEU A 12 12.11 5.22 5.46
C LEU A 12 12.79 5.31 6.84
N PRO A 13 12.52 6.36 7.63
CA PRO A 13 12.87 6.38 9.04
C PRO A 13 12.12 5.27 9.79
N GLU A 14 12.68 4.80 10.91
CA GLU A 14 12.17 3.61 11.62
C GLU A 14 10.67 3.70 11.95
N HIS A 15 10.22 4.84 12.48
CA HIS A 15 8.82 5.05 12.82
C HIS A 15 7.88 4.96 11.60
N ALA A 16 8.33 5.37 10.42
CA ALA A 16 7.53 5.26 9.19
C ALA A 16 7.52 3.82 8.67
N ARG A 17 8.61 3.06 8.89
CA ARG A 17 8.67 1.62 8.57
C ARG A 17 7.72 0.81 9.47
N GLU A 18 7.63 1.13 10.75
CA GLU A 18 6.65 0.56 11.67
C GLU A 18 5.22 0.88 11.22
N MET A 19 4.94 2.14 10.90
CA MET A 19 3.62 2.54 10.38
C MET A 19 3.24 1.79 9.09
N LEU A 20 4.20 1.63 8.16
CA LEU A 20 3.97 0.85 6.94
C LEU A 20 3.70 -0.62 7.26
N ARG A 21 4.42 -1.20 8.23
CA ARG A 21 4.18 -2.58 8.67
C ARG A 21 2.76 -2.74 9.17
N ASP A 22 2.29 -1.83 10.03
CA ASP A 22 0.93 -1.87 10.57
C ASP A 22 -0.13 -1.74 9.48
N VAL A 23 0.07 -0.81 8.55
CA VAL A 23 -0.80 -0.64 7.36
C VAL A 23 -0.85 -1.92 6.53
N MET A 24 0.30 -2.54 6.26
CA MET A 24 0.37 -3.77 5.47
C MET A 24 -0.19 -4.98 6.21
N ASP A 25 -0.14 -5.00 7.55
CA ASP A 25 -0.75 -6.04 8.37
C ASP A 25 -2.29 -5.96 8.29
N ILE A 26 -2.86 -4.75 8.32
CA ILE A 26 -4.30 -4.53 8.09
C ILE A 26 -4.68 -4.93 6.67
N ALA A 27 -3.97 -4.41 5.67
CA ALA A 27 -4.23 -4.72 4.26
C ALA A 27 -4.11 -6.22 3.98
N GLY A 28 -3.14 -6.91 4.60
CA GLY A 28 -2.95 -8.36 4.43
C GLY A 28 -4.11 -9.21 4.98
N ARG A 29 -4.84 -8.72 6.00
CA ARG A 29 -5.99 -9.41 6.59
C ARG A 29 -7.30 -9.05 5.91
N ASP A 30 -7.49 -7.77 5.60
CA ASP A 30 -8.64 -7.25 4.87
C ASP A 30 -8.17 -6.24 3.81
N PRO A 31 -7.84 -6.70 2.59
CA PRO A 31 -7.36 -5.82 1.54
C PRO A 31 -8.36 -4.77 1.05
N TRP A 32 -9.65 -4.92 1.37
CA TRP A 32 -10.72 -4.01 0.95
C TRP A 32 -11.06 -2.97 2.02
N SER A 33 -10.41 -3.04 3.18
CA SER A 33 -10.55 -2.05 4.27
C SER A 33 -10.10 -0.65 3.86
N PHE A 34 -9.24 -0.52 2.85
CA PHE A 34 -8.79 0.74 2.28
C PHE A 34 -9.56 1.08 0.98
N PRO A 35 -9.79 2.37 0.71
CA PRO A 35 -10.54 2.80 -0.46
C PRO A 35 -9.80 2.44 -1.77
N PRO A 36 -10.54 2.36 -2.90
CA PRO A 36 -9.93 2.36 -4.22
C PRO A 36 -8.94 3.52 -4.37
N PHE A 37 -7.82 3.26 -5.05
CA PHE A 37 -6.81 4.29 -5.30
C PHE A 37 -7.37 5.42 -6.18
N ASP A 38 -8.10 5.07 -7.24
CA ASP A 38 -8.91 5.99 -8.03
C ASP A 38 -10.36 5.49 -8.05
N SER A 39 -11.26 6.26 -7.45
CA SER A 39 -12.68 5.90 -7.37
C SER A 39 -13.43 6.04 -8.71
N ARG A 40 -12.79 6.66 -9.72
CA ARG A 40 -13.33 6.84 -11.06
C ARG A 40 -12.83 5.78 -12.03
N ASP A 41 -11.79 5.04 -11.65
CA ASP A 41 -11.23 3.96 -12.44
C ASP A 41 -11.93 2.63 -12.10
N ILE A 42 -12.86 2.24 -12.98
CA ILE A 42 -13.60 0.98 -12.85
C ILE A 42 -12.69 -0.23 -13.09
N GLU A 43 -11.63 -0.08 -13.91
CA GLU A 43 -10.65 -1.14 -14.16
C GLU A 43 -9.64 -1.27 -13.00
N GLY A 44 -9.47 -0.19 -12.23
CA GLY A 44 -8.59 -0.08 -11.07
C GLY A 44 -9.17 -0.61 -9.75
N GLU A 45 -10.27 -1.39 -9.77
CA GLU A 45 -10.94 -1.88 -8.55
C GLU A 45 -9.98 -2.63 -7.62
N ASP A 46 -8.96 -3.30 -8.15
CA ASP A 46 -7.99 -4.04 -7.34
C ASP A 46 -6.83 -3.21 -6.81
N VAL A 47 -6.76 -1.92 -7.16
CA VAL A 47 -5.72 -1.01 -6.67
C VAL A 47 -6.27 -0.18 -5.52
N ARG A 48 -5.58 -0.21 -4.39
CA ARG A 48 -5.99 0.44 -3.15
C ARG A 48 -4.94 1.41 -2.66
N GLY A 49 -5.41 2.49 -2.03
CA GLY A 49 -4.58 3.50 -1.41
C GLY A 49 -4.78 3.51 0.11
N ALA A 50 -3.77 3.11 0.86
CA ALA A 50 -3.77 3.17 2.32
C ALA A 50 -3.00 4.40 2.79
N ALA A 51 -3.71 5.48 3.10
CA ALA A 51 -3.13 6.73 3.59
C ALA A 51 -3.30 6.86 5.12
N VAL A 52 -2.18 6.97 5.84
CA VAL A 52 -2.15 7.19 7.29
C VAL A 52 -1.09 8.26 7.59
N GLY A 53 -1.53 9.43 8.07
CA GLY A 53 -0.63 10.55 8.34
C GLY A 53 0.17 10.97 7.10
N GLN A 54 1.50 10.92 7.19
CA GLN A 54 2.43 11.24 6.10
C GLN A 54 2.79 10.04 5.20
N LEU A 55 2.30 8.83 5.52
CA LEU A 55 2.55 7.61 4.77
C LEU A 55 1.35 7.29 3.87
N THR A 56 1.61 6.98 2.61
CA THR A 56 0.64 6.33 1.73
C THR A 56 1.26 5.09 1.08
N ALA A 57 0.62 3.93 1.23
CA ALA A 57 0.97 2.72 0.51
C ALA A 57 -0.07 2.46 -0.60
N VAL A 58 0.40 2.27 -1.83
CA VAL A 58 -0.44 1.85 -2.95
C VAL A 58 -0.16 0.39 -3.23
N TYR A 59 -1.20 -0.44 -3.24
CA TYR A 59 -1.05 -1.87 -3.50
C TYR A 59 -2.13 -2.40 -4.44
N TRP A 60 -1.78 -3.45 -5.16
CA TRP A 60 -2.69 -4.21 -6.01
C TRP A 60 -3.05 -5.54 -5.35
N ILE A 61 -4.32 -5.90 -5.43
CA ILE A 61 -4.87 -7.14 -4.91
C ILE A 61 -4.85 -8.20 -6.02
N ASN A 62 -4.02 -9.24 -5.84
CA ASN A 62 -4.06 -10.41 -6.69
C ASN A 62 -5.08 -11.41 -6.12
N ARG A 63 -6.36 -11.29 -6.52
CA ARG A 63 -7.45 -12.15 -6.01
C ARG A 63 -7.16 -13.64 -6.22
N PRO A 64 -6.74 -14.11 -7.42
CA PRO A 64 -6.46 -15.53 -7.65
C PRO A 64 -5.35 -16.10 -6.76
N ALA A 65 -4.32 -15.30 -6.45
CA ALA A 65 -3.18 -15.75 -5.66
C ALA A 65 -3.37 -15.53 -4.15
N GLY A 66 -4.40 -14.80 -3.71
CA GLY A 66 -4.60 -14.42 -2.31
C GLY A 66 -3.43 -13.59 -1.75
N ARG A 67 -2.84 -12.73 -2.59
CA ARG A 67 -1.63 -11.94 -2.24
C ARG A 67 -1.81 -10.49 -2.64
N LEU A 68 -1.05 -9.62 -1.98
CA LEU A 68 -0.94 -8.21 -2.32
C LEU A 68 0.42 -7.91 -2.93
N TYR A 69 0.43 -6.96 -3.84
CA TYR A 69 1.65 -6.40 -4.42
C TYR A 69 1.70 -4.90 -4.20
N VAL A 70 2.62 -4.44 -3.35
CA VAL A 70 2.83 -3.00 -3.14
C VAL A 70 3.48 -2.39 -4.38
N ILE A 71 2.76 -1.45 -4.99
CA ILE A 71 3.14 -0.73 -6.21
C ILE A 71 3.99 0.48 -5.84
N ASP A 72 3.56 1.26 -4.85
CA ASP A 72 4.22 2.50 -4.47
C ASP A 72 4.13 2.76 -2.97
N ILE A 73 5.10 3.50 -2.45
CA ILE A 73 5.11 4.02 -1.08
C ILE A 73 5.45 5.49 -1.21
N VAL A 74 4.61 6.34 -0.63
CA VAL A 74 4.82 7.78 -0.55
C VAL A 74 5.00 8.15 0.91
N TRP A 75 6.07 8.89 1.19
CA TRP A 75 6.38 9.41 2.51
C TRP A 75 6.63 10.92 2.41
N LEU A 76 5.90 11.69 3.21
CA LEU A 76 5.93 13.16 3.18
C LEU A 76 6.69 13.77 4.38
N GLY A 77 7.51 13.01 5.11
CA GLY A 77 8.17 13.43 6.37
C GLY A 77 9.60 12.95 6.58
#